data_AF-A0AAP8KL32-F1
#
_entry.id   AF-A0AAP8KL32-F1
#
_cell.length_a   1.000
_cell.length_b   1.000
_cell.length_c   1.000
_cell.angle_alpha   90.00
_cell.angle_beta   90.00
_cell.angle_gamma   90.00
#
_symmetry.space_group_name_H-M   'P 1'
#
loop_
_entity.id
_entity.type
_entity.pdbx_description
1 polymer ?
#
loop_
_entity_poly.entity_id
_entity_poly.type
_entity_poly.pdbx_seq_one_letter_code
_entity_poly.pdbx_strand_id
1 'polypeptide(L)'
;YLFIIVLVILIFIGTFRVTTGDIQPHMHASVGSAVPGVTLFLLLKAFSSGASSLTGVEAISNGVTNFREPSANNAVKTLIAMCSILAFLLVGIVGLAYVYGIMPQTETTVLSQFAMQIFGDNAAFYFVQATTVMILVLAANTGFTAFPMLAASMSKDKYMPRMFTVRGDRLGYSNSIIILGVLAIILIIVFDGMTEDLIPLYAVGVFIPFTLAQFGMVIKW
;
A
#
# COMPACT_ATOMS: atom_id res chain seq x y z
N TYR A 1 -5.07 13.57 -0.67
CA TYR A 1 -5.33 14.11 -2.02
C TYR A 1 -4.09 14.66 -2.70
N LEU A 2 -3.24 15.43 -2.01
CA LEU A 2 -2.02 16.02 -2.58
C LEU A 2 -1.13 14.98 -3.26
N PHE A 3 -0.89 13.82 -2.63
CA PHE A 3 -0.20 12.67 -3.23
C PHE A 3 -0.80 12.17 -4.54
N ILE A 4 -2.12 12.05 -4.61
CA ILE A 4 -2.83 11.61 -5.82
C ILE A 4 -2.59 12.61 -6.94
N ILE A 5 -2.74 13.90 -6.67
CA ILE A 5 -2.54 14.96 -7.66
C ILE A 5 -1.10 14.93 -8.19
N VAL A 6 -0.12 14.83 -7.30
CA VAL A 6 1.30 14.79 -7.66
C VAL A 6 1.62 13.57 -8.51
N LEU A 7 1.14 12.39 -8.15
CA LEU A 7 1.35 11.18 -8.95
C LEU A 7 0.64 11.25 -10.30
N VAL A 8 -0.58 11.76 -10.35
CA VAL A 8 -1.30 11.95 -11.61
C VAL A 8 -0.52 12.87 -12.53
N ILE A 9 -0.02 14.01 -12.03
CA ILE A 9 0.84 14.94 -12.79
C ILE A 9 2.11 14.24 -13.26
N LEU A 10 2.79 13.50 -12.37
CA LEU A 10 3.99 12.74 -12.71
C LEU A 10 3.72 11.73 -13.84
N ILE A 11 2.60 11.00 -13.77
CA ILE A 11 2.20 10.04 -14.80
C ILE A 11 1.94 10.76 -16.13
N PHE A 12 1.21 11.88 -16.12
CA PHE A 12 0.92 12.64 -17.33
C PHE A 12 2.17 13.23 -17.97
N ILE A 13 3.04 13.88 -17.21
CA ILE A 13 4.29 14.47 -17.71
C ILE A 13 5.25 13.37 -18.18
N GLY A 14 5.37 12.28 -17.42
CA GLY A 14 6.19 11.13 -17.77
C GLY A 14 5.76 10.49 -19.08
N THR A 15 4.44 10.33 -19.29
CA THR A 15 3.87 9.83 -20.55
C THR A 15 4.09 10.81 -21.69
N PHE A 16 3.90 12.11 -21.46
CA PHE A 16 4.09 13.16 -22.47
C PHE A 16 5.54 13.22 -22.98
N ARG A 17 6.53 13.07 -22.10
CA ARG A 17 7.94 13.02 -22.49
C ARG A 17 8.30 11.80 -23.33
N VAL A 18 7.71 10.65 -23.01
CA VAL A 18 7.85 9.44 -23.84
C VAL A 18 7.27 9.67 -25.23
N THR A 19 6.07 10.24 -25.35
CA THR A 19 5.43 10.46 -26.65
C THR A 19 6.14 11.53 -27.49
N THR A 20 6.80 12.49 -26.85
CA THR A 20 7.55 13.56 -27.53
C THR A 20 8.94 13.08 -28.00
N GLY A 21 9.38 11.88 -27.59
CA GLY A 21 10.67 11.31 -27.97
C GLY A 21 11.87 11.88 -27.20
N ASP A 22 11.61 12.64 -26.13
CA ASP A 22 12.63 13.27 -25.27
C ASP A 22 13.41 12.21 -24.47
N ILE A 23 12.81 11.03 -24.29
CA ILE A 23 13.42 9.88 -23.63
C ILE A 23 13.29 8.69 -24.58
N GLN A 24 14.43 8.15 -24.99
CA GLN A 24 14.49 6.90 -25.74
C GLN A 24 14.11 5.77 -24.78
N PRO A 25 13.03 5.00 -25.04
CA PRO A 25 12.71 3.84 -24.24
C PRO A 25 13.93 2.92 -24.16
N HIS A 26 14.29 2.48 -22.95
CA HIS A 26 15.35 1.50 -22.84
C HIS A 26 14.95 0.22 -23.60
N MET A 27 15.88 -0.34 -24.36
CA MET A 27 15.63 -1.50 -25.22
C MET A 27 15.09 -2.67 -24.39
N HIS A 28 13.79 -2.92 -24.48
CA HIS A 28 13.18 -4.11 -23.89
C HIS A 28 13.52 -5.34 -24.72
N ALA A 29 13.57 -6.49 -24.05
CA ALA A 29 13.51 -7.76 -24.75
C ALA A 29 12.25 -7.79 -25.63
N SER A 30 12.39 -8.26 -26.87
CA SER A 30 11.27 -8.26 -27.83
C SER A 30 10.06 -8.99 -27.26
N VAL A 31 8.85 -8.49 -27.53
CA VAL A 31 7.60 -9.13 -27.09
C VAL A 31 7.57 -10.56 -27.63
N GLY A 32 7.40 -11.54 -26.73
CA GLY A 32 7.42 -12.96 -27.06
C GLY A 32 8.78 -13.64 -26.94
N SER A 33 9.84 -12.91 -26.58
CA SER A 33 11.12 -13.53 -26.21
C SER A 33 11.02 -14.17 -24.82
N ALA A 34 11.27 -15.49 -24.75
CA ALA A 34 11.39 -16.18 -23.48
C ALA A 34 12.74 -15.86 -22.86
N VAL A 35 12.74 -15.27 -21.67
CA VAL A 35 13.96 -15.02 -20.91
C VAL A 35 14.37 -16.33 -20.22
N PRO A 36 15.55 -16.90 -20.52
CA PRO A 36 16.00 -18.12 -19.88
C PRO A 36 16.05 -17.97 -18.35
N GLY A 37 15.59 -19.00 -17.62
CA GLY A 37 15.58 -18.99 -16.16
C GLY A 37 14.33 -18.42 -15.51
N VAL A 38 13.41 -17.83 -16.27
CA VAL A 38 12.09 -17.40 -15.75
C VAL A 38 11.13 -18.60 -15.76
N THR A 39 10.76 -19.08 -14.57
CA THR A 39 9.81 -20.17 -14.40
C THR A 39 8.42 -19.64 -14.04
N LEU A 40 7.38 -20.46 -14.25
CA LEU A 40 6.03 -20.14 -13.77
C LEU A 40 6.01 -19.88 -12.26
N PHE A 41 6.82 -20.62 -11.50
CA PHE A 41 6.96 -20.41 -10.07
C PHE A 41 7.49 -19.01 -9.73
N LEU A 42 8.48 -18.52 -10.48
CA LEU A 42 9.02 -17.18 -10.30
C LEU A 42 7.98 -16.10 -10.64
N LEU A 43 7.19 -16.32 -11.70
CA LEU A 43 6.07 -15.45 -12.06
C LEU A 43 5.01 -15.40 -10.95
N LEU A 44 4.63 -16.55 -10.39
CA LEU A 44 3.69 -16.61 -9.26
C LEU A 44 4.26 -15.95 -8.00
N LYS A 45 5.56 -16.08 -7.74
CA LYS A 45 6.23 -15.36 -6.63
C LYS A 45 6.16 -13.85 -6.85
N ALA A 46 6.49 -13.36 -8.04
CA ALA A 46 6.40 -11.95 -8.37
C ALA A 46 4.96 -11.42 -8.27
N PHE A 47 3.98 -12.20 -8.74
CA PHE A 47 2.56 -11.88 -8.60
C PHE A 47 2.13 -11.80 -7.13
N SER A 48 2.50 -12.78 -6.30
CA SER A 48 2.17 -12.79 -4.88
C SER A 48 2.78 -11.62 -4.12
N SER A 49 4.03 -11.25 -4.42
CA SER A 49 4.67 -10.08 -3.83
C SER A 49 4.03 -8.78 -4.33
N GLY A 50 3.67 -8.69 -5.61
CA GLY A 50 3.00 -7.52 -6.18
C GLY A 50 1.58 -7.32 -5.68
N ALA A 51 0.86 -8.41 -5.35
CA ALA A 51 -0.51 -8.35 -4.84
C ALA A 51 -0.63 -7.56 -3.51
N SER A 52 0.48 -7.38 -2.77
CA SER A 52 0.49 -6.54 -1.57
C SER A 52 0.20 -5.06 -1.89
N SER A 53 0.30 -4.60 -3.14
CA SER A 53 -0.04 -3.22 -3.51
C SER A 53 -1.53 -2.91 -3.37
N LEU A 54 -2.39 -3.94 -3.35
CA LEU A 54 -3.85 -3.79 -3.25
C LEU A 54 -4.36 -3.84 -1.80
N THR A 55 -3.46 -4.04 -0.84
CA THR A 55 -3.80 -3.97 0.58
C THR A 55 -4.24 -2.55 0.95
N GLY A 56 -5.18 -2.42 1.88
CA GLY A 56 -5.72 -1.12 2.29
C GLY A 56 -7.17 -0.88 1.87
N VAL A 57 -7.72 -1.66 0.93
CA VAL A 57 -9.18 -1.70 0.70
C VAL A 57 -9.95 -2.16 1.94
N GLU A 58 -9.28 -2.91 2.83
CA GLU A 58 -9.78 -3.35 4.14
C GLU A 58 -10.14 -2.19 5.06
N ALA A 59 -9.43 -1.07 4.96
CA ALA A 59 -9.68 0.09 5.82
C ALA A 59 -11.09 0.64 5.61
N ILE A 60 -11.60 0.61 4.37
CA ILE A 60 -12.96 1.02 4.04
C ILE A 60 -13.97 -0.03 4.51
N SER A 61 -13.70 -1.33 4.30
CA SER A 61 -14.63 -2.39 4.72
C SER A 61 -14.79 -2.46 6.24
N ASN A 62 -13.73 -2.18 7.00
CA ASN A 62 -13.77 -2.12 8.45
C ASN A 62 -14.45 -0.83 8.97
N GLY A 63 -14.56 0.20 8.13
CA GLY A 63 -15.12 1.50 8.46
C GLY A 63 -16.56 1.73 7.99
N VAL A 64 -17.27 0.70 7.51
CA VAL A 64 -18.62 0.86 6.90
C VAL A 64 -19.61 1.57 7.84
N THR A 65 -19.54 1.30 9.14
CA THR A 65 -20.43 1.91 10.14
C THR A 65 -20.23 3.41 10.32
N ASN A 66 -19.10 3.97 9.85
CA ASN A 66 -18.79 5.39 9.97
C ASN A 66 -19.37 6.21 8.80
N PHE A 67 -19.89 5.55 7.76
CA PHE A 67 -20.49 6.24 6.62
C PHE A 67 -21.90 6.75 6.96
N ARG A 68 -22.26 7.90 6.38
CA ARG A 68 -23.61 8.45 6.48
C ARG A 68 -24.61 7.49 5.85
N GLU A 69 -25.80 7.35 6.46
CA GLU A 69 -26.87 6.54 5.89
C GLU A 69 -27.31 7.06 4.50
N PRO A 70 -27.48 6.17 3.49
CA PRO A 70 -27.30 4.71 3.52
C PRO A 70 -25.82 4.27 3.55
N SER A 71 -25.39 3.68 4.66
CA SER A 71 -23.97 3.46 4.98
C SER A 71 -23.31 2.45 4.03
N ALA A 72 -23.97 1.34 3.74
CA ALA A 72 -23.48 0.31 2.81
C ALA A 72 -23.27 0.86 1.39
N ASN A 73 -24.25 1.57 0.84
CA ASN A 73 -24.17 2.11 -0.51
C ASN A 73 -23.06 3.18 -0.63
N ASN A 74 -22.91 4.02 0.39
CA ASN A 74 -21.87 5.05 0.40
C ASN A 74 -20.47 4.46 0.56
N ALA A 75 -20.32 3.41 1.38
CA ALA A 75 -19.07 2.66 1.49
C ALA A 75 -18.68 2.01 0.16
N VAL A 76 -19.62 1.36 -0.54
CA VAL A 76 -19.38 0.75 -1.86
C VAL A 76 -18.94 1.79 -2.90
N LYS A 77 -19.62 2.95 -3.00
CA LYS A 77 -19.23 4.03 -3.91
C LYS A 77 -17.81 4.52 -3.64
N THR A 78 -17.47 4.67 -2.36
CA THR A 78 -16.14 5.12 -1.92
C THR A 78 -15.08 4.08 -2.25
N LEU A 79 -15.37 2.80 -2.02
CA LEU A 79 -14.49 1.70 -2.36
C LEU A 79 -14.21 1.64 -3.87
N ILE A 80 -15.25 1.75 -4.71
CA ILE A 80 -15.09 1.78 -6.17
C ILE A 80 -14.21 2.95 -6.60
N ALA A 81 -14.46 4.15 -6.06
CA ALA A 81 -13.65 5.33 -6.39
C ALA A 81 -12.17 5.14 -5.99
N MET A 82 -11.91 4.61 -4.80
CA MET A 82 -10.55 4.31 -4.34
C MET A 82 -9.87 3.26 -5.22
N CYS A 83 -10.54 2.15 -5.52
CA CYS A 83 -10.00 1.10 -6.38
C CYS A 83 -9.68 1.61 -7.79
N SER A 84 -10.54 2.46 -8.37
CA SER A 84 -10.29 3.08 -9.68
C SER A 84 -9.07 3.99 -9.67
N ILE A 85 -8.93 4.83 -8.64
CA ILE A 85 -7.74 5.68 -8.48
C ILE A 85 -6.48 4.82 -8.32
N LEU A 86 -6.53 3.82 -7.44
CA LEU A 86 -5.39 2.92 -7.20
C LEU A 86 -4.99 2.17 -8.47
N ALA A 87 -5.96 1.63 -9.21
CA ALA A 87 -5.71 0.95 -10.49
C ALA A 87 -5.07 1.90 -11.51
N PHE A 88 -5.59 3.12 -11.67
CA PHE A 88 -5.00 4.12 -12.56
C PHE A 88 -3.55 4.46 -12.17
N LEU A 89 -3.30 4.73 -10.89
CA LEU A 89 -1.96 5.07 -10.40
C LEU A 89 -0.99 3.90 -10.55
N LEU A 90 -1.40 2.68 -10.20
CA LEU A 90 -0.57 1.49 -10.28
C LEU A 90 -0.20 1.16 -11.73
N VAL A 91 -1.21 1.12 -12.63
CA VAL A 91 -0.97 0.86 -14.06
C VAL A 91 -0.10 1.97 -14.67
N GLY A 92 -0.33 3.23 -14.31
CA GLY A 92 0.47 4.35 -14.80
C GLY A 92 1.94 4.25 -14.38
N ILE A 93 2.22 4.00 -13.10
CA ILE A 93 3.60 3.88 -12.60
C ILE A 93 4.28 2.61 -13.14
N VAL A 94 3.61 1.46 -13.14
CA VAL A 94 4.17 0.21 -13.69
C VAL A 94 4.43 0.33 -15.19
N GLY A 95 3.51 0.95 -15.94
CA GLY A 95 3.67 1.21 -17.37
C GLY A 95 4.84 2.14 -17.67
N LEU A 96 4.99 3.22 -16.91
CA LEU A 96 6.17 4.08 -17.02
C LEU A 96 7.45 3.35 -16.61
N ALA A 97 7.39 2.45 -15.62
CA ALA A 97 8.59 1.75 -15.11
C ALA A 97 9.12 0.79 -16.16
N TYR A 98 8.19 0.15 -16.86
CA TYR A 98 8.47 -0.62 -18.04
C TYR A 98 9.16 0.29 -19.08
N VAL A 99 8.52 1.34 -19.59
CA VAL A 99 9.06 2.17 -20.70
C VAL A 99 10.40 2.84 -20.36
N TYR A 100 10.55 3.38 -19.15
CA TYR A 100 11.77 4.05 -18.71
C TYR A 100 12.88 3.05 -18.35
N GLY A 101 12.59 1.76 -18.27
CA GLY A 101 13.55 0.72 -17.90
C GLY A 101 14.12 0.93 -16.49
N ILE A 102 13.30 1.39 -15.55
CA ILE A 102 13.72 1.63 -14.18
C ILE A 102 14.17 0.31 -13.54
N MET A 103 15.43 0.27 -13.13
CA MET A 103 16.01 -0.88 -12.43
C MET A 103 15.96 -0.64 -10.91
N PRO A 104 15.63 -1.67 -10.11
CA PRO A 104 15.64 -1.54 -8.66
C PRO A 104 17.06 -1.21 -8.18
N GLN A 105 17.17 -0.16 -7.37
CA GLN A 105 18.41 0.25 -6.71
C GLN A 105 18.21 0.16 -5.19
N THR A 106 19.26 -0.20 -4.46
CA THR A 106 19.22 -0.34 -3.00
C THR A 106 19.02 0.99 -2.26
N GLU A 107 19.43 2.11 -2.84
CA GLU A 107 19.41 3.41 -2.16
C GLU A 107 18.21 4.29 -2.53
N THR A 108 17.53 4.00 -3.65
CA THR A 108 16.48 4.88 -4.18
C THR A 108 15.21 4.12 -4.54
N THR A 109 14.08 4.69 -4.16
CA THR A 109 12.77 4.14 -4.53
C THR A 109 12.50 4.34 -6.02
N VAL A 110 11.69 3.46 -6.60
CA VAL A 110 11.23 3.59 -8.01
C VAL A 110 10.60 4.96 -8.27
N LEU A 111 9.81 5.47 -7.31
CA LEU A 111 9.20 6.80 -7.42
C LEU A 111 10.23 7.93 -7.40
N SER A 112 11.28 7.80 -6.60
CA SER A 112 12.42 8.72 -6.58
C SER A 112 13.13 8.77 -7.93
N GLN A 113 13.38 7.60 -8.52
CA GLN A 113 14.06 7.50 -9.82
C GLN A 113 13.24 8.21 -10.91
N PHE A 114 11.91 8.03 -10.94
CA PHE A 114 11.04 8.78 -11.85
C PHE A 114 11.07 10.27 -11.62
N ALA A 115 10.91 10.70 -10.36
CA ALA A 115 10.88 12.11 -10.05
C ALA A 115 12.19 12.78 -10.48
N MET A 116 13.33 12.12 -10.27
CA MET A 116 14.64 12.60 -10.70
C MET A 116 14.76 12.66 -12.23
N GLN A 117 14.32 11.62 -12.95
CA GLN A 117 14.44 11.56 -14.41
C GLN A 117 13.48 12.52 -15.14
N ILE A 118 12.29 12.75 -14.57
CA ILE A 118 11.26 13.64 -15.14
C ILE A 118 11.50 15.09 -14.73
N PHE A 119 11.78 15.38 -13.46
CA PHE A 119 11.85 16.76 -12.97
C PHE A 119 13.29 17.27 -12.75
N GLY A 120 14.28 16.38 -12.70
CA GLY A 120 15.64 16.70 -12.25
C GLY A 120 15.70 16.99 -10.74
N ASP A 121 16.89 17.36 -10.25
CA ASP A 121 17.10 17.79 -8.86
C ASP A 121 16.58 19.24 -8.64
N ASN A 122 15.27 19.38 -8.76
CA ASN A 122 14.55 20.65 -8.66
C ASN A 122 13.54 20.61 -7.51
N ALA A 123 12.94 21.77 -7.18
CA ALA A 123 11.90 21.87 -6.15
C ALA A 123 10.74 20.86 -6.34
N ALA A 124 10.41 20.51 -7.59
CA ALA A 124 9.39 19.51 -7.91
C ALA A 124 9.77 18.09 -7.42
N PHE A 125 11.04 17.71 -7.49
CA PHE A 125 11.52 16.42 -6.96
C PHE A 125 11.32 16.34 -5.45
N TYR A 126 11.79 17.35 -4.71
CA TYR A 126 11.60 17.41 -3.25
C TYR A 126 10.13 17.44 -2.85
N PHE A 127 9.27 18.07 -3.67
CA PHE A 127 7.84 18.08 -3.44
C PHE A 127 7.21 16.69 -3.57
N VAL A 128 7.59 15.91 -4.60
CA VAL A 128 7.16 14.50 -4.76
C VAL A 128 7.59 13.67 -3.56
N GLN A 129 8.85 13.82 -3.12
CA GLN A 129 9.38 13.08 -1.97
C GLN A 129 8.66 13.43 -0.67
N ALA A 130 8.52 14.72 -0.36
CA ALA A 130 7.82 15.18 0.84
C ALA A 130 6.38 14.65 0.90
N THR A 131 5.69 14.68 -0.24
CA THR A 131 4.33 14.15 -0.35
C THR A 131 4.27 12.64 -0.15
N THR A 132 5.27 11.91 -0.65
CA THR A 132 5.40 10.46 -0.50
C THR A 132 5.62 10.09 0.97
N VAL A 133 6.53 10.77 1.65
CA VAL A 133 6.73 10.57 3.10
C VAL A 133 5.45 10.88 3.87
N MET A 134 4.76 11.96 3.52
CA MET A 134 3.53 12.37 4.20
C MET A 134 2.42 11.32 4.07
N ILE A 135 2.24 10.70 2.90
CA ILE A 135 1.23 9.64 2.73
C ILE A 135 1.62 8.36 3.48
N LEU A 136 2.90 8.01 3.55
CA LEU A 136 3.38 6.85 4.32
C LEU A 136 3.18 7.05 5.83
N VAL A 137 3.48 8.25 6.34
CA VAL A 137 3.20 8.61 7.75
C VAL A 137 1.71 8.56 8.05
N LEU A 138 0.87 9.04 7.13
CA LEU A 138 -0.58 8.97 7.28
C LEU A 138 -1.08 7.51 7.29
N ALA A 139 -0.52 6.64 6.45
CA ALA A 139 -0.83 5.22 6.43
C ALA A 139 -0.47 4.54 7.76
N ALA A 140 0.70 4.85 8.33
CA ALA A 140 1.08 4.37 9.66
C ALA A 140 0.08 4.82 10.73
N ASN A 141 -0.35 6.09 10.71
CA ASN A 141 -1.35 6.62 11.62
C ASN A 141 -2.71 5.89 11.52
N THR A 142 -3.13 5.51 10.31
CA THR A 142 -4.35 4.69 10.13
C THR A 142 -4.23 3.34 10.83
N GLY A 143 -3.06 2.69 10.79
CA GLY A 143 -2.80 1.45 11.53
C GLY A 143 -2.92 1.65 13.05
N PHE A 144 -2.32 2.72 13.58
CA PHE A 144 -2.38 3.05 15.01
C PHE A 144 -3.78 3.42 15.51
N THR A 145 -4.65 3.94 14.65
CA THR A 145 -6.05 4.23 15.01
C THR A 145 -6.96 3.01 14.86
N ALA A 146 -6.67 2.10 13.92
CA ALA A 146 -7.47 0.90 13.69
C ALA A 146 -7.25 -0.19 14.76
N PHE A 147 -6.01 -0.42 15.19
CA PHE A 147 -5.68 -1.50 16.13
C PHE A 147 -6.44 -1.45 17.46
N PRO A 148 -6.59 -0.30 18.16
CA PRO A 148 -7.34 -0.23 19.41
C PRO A 148 -8.81 -0.64 19.25
N MET A 149 -9.43 -0.36 18.10
CA MET A 149 -10.81 -0.76 17.83
C MET A 149 -10.94 -2.28 17.70
N LEU A 150 -10.00 -2.92 17.01
CA LEU A 150 -9.94 -4.37 16.87
C LEU A 150 -9.67 -5.06 18.21
N ALA A 151 -8.66 -4.59 18.95
CA ALA A 151 -8.30 -5.13 20.26
C ALA A 151 -9.47 -5.02 21.25
N ALA A 152 -10.20 -3.90 21.24
CA ALA A 152 -11.38 -3.72 22.07
C ALA A 152 -12.52 -4.69 21.71
N SER A 153 -12.74 -4.96 20.41
CA SER A 153 -13.75 -5.93 19.97
C SER A 153 -13.41 -7.35 20.41
N MET A 154 -12.16 -7.80 20.18
CA MET A 154 -11.72 -9.14 20.62
C MET A 154 -11.74 -9.31 22.13
N SER A 155 -11.50 -8.23 22.88
CA SER A 155 -11.50 -8.27 24.35
C SER A 155 -12.89 -8.31 24.95
N LYS A 156 -13.92 -7.78 24.27
CA LYS A 156 -15.32 -7.96 24.66
C LYS A 156 -15.73 -9.42 24.59
N ASP A 157 -15.24 -10.13 23.57
CA ASP A 157 -15.49 -11.57 23.37
C ASP A 157 -14.54 -12.45 24.20
N LYS A 158 -13.75 -11.86 25.11
CA LYS A 158 -12.80 -12.53 26.01
C LYS A 158 -11.63 -13.26 25.32
N TYR A 159 -11.34 -12.94 24.06
CA TYR A 159 -10.17 -13.47 23.33
C TYR A 159 -8.87 -12.68 23.59
N MET A 160 -8.95 -11.50 24.22
CA MET A 160 -7.80 -10.66 24.58
C MET A 160 -7.91 -10.18 26.04
N PRO A 161 -6.79 -9.77 26.67
CA PRO A 161 -6.79 -9.26 28.04
C PRO A 161 -7.80 -8.12 28.26
N ARG A 162 -8.48 -8.12 29.41
CA ARG A 162 -9.50 -7.12 29.77
C ARG A 162 -8.98 -5.67 29.76
N MET A 163 -7.66 -5.48 29.78
CA MET A 163 -6.98 -4.19 29.67
C MET A 163 -7.36 -3.41 28.40
N PHE A 164 -7.75 -4.11 27.33
CA PHE A 164 -8.18 -3.52 26.06
C PHE A 164 -9.70 -3.27 25.97
N THR A 165 -10.50 -3.75 26.92
CA THR A 165 -11.98 -3.64 26.90
C THR A 165 -12.48 -2.22 27.21
N VAL A 166 -11.65 -1.37 27.82
CA VAL A 166 -12.04 -0.03 28.28
C VAL A 166 -12.17 0.94 27.10
N ARG A 167 -13.36 0.96 26.51
CA ARG A 167 -13.76 1.88 25.45
C ARG A 167 -14.14 3.23 26.06
N GLY A 168 -13.16 4.08 26.35
CA GLY A 168 -13.45 5.49 26.68
C GLY A 168 -12.53 6.16 27.69
N ASP A 169 -11.85 5.43 28.57
CA ASP A 169 -10.76 6.03 29.34
C ASP A 169 -9.50 6.01 28.48
N ARG A 170 -8.87 7.18 28.33
CA ARG A 170 -7.60 7.38 27.59
C ARG A 170 -6.56 6.26 27.83
N LEU A 171 -6.60 5.60 28.98
CA LEU A 171 -5.74 4.47 29.34
C LEU A 171 -5.85 3.24 28.42
N GLY A 172 -7.04 2.73 28.08
CA GLY A 172 -7.17 1.50 27.27
C GLY A 172 -6.71 1.71 25.81
N TYR A 173 -7.03 2.89 25.28
CA TYR A 173 -6.56 3.35 23.98
C TYR A 173 -5.04 3.58 23.97
N SER A 174 -4.50 4.18 25.04
CA SER A 174 -3.06 4.45 25.18
C SER A 174 -2.23 3.17 25.27
N ASN A 175 -2.68 2.16 26.03
CA ASN A 175 -1.96 0.89 26.15
C ASN A 175 -1.88 0.13 24.82
N SER A 176 -2.96 0.18 24.02
CA SER A 176 -2.98 -0.43 22.68
C SER A 176 -1.95 0.21 21.75
N ILE A 177 -1.86 1.55 21.76
CA ILE A 177 -0.90 2.29 20.94
C ILE A 177 0.53 2.00 21.38
N ILE A 178 0.80 1.98 22.69
CA ILE A 178 2.14 1.70 23.23
C ILE A 178 2.59 0.28 22.85
N ILE A 179 1.74 -0.73 23.05
CA ILE A 179 2.08 -2.12 22.70
C ILE A 179 2.33 -2.25 21.21
N LEU A 180 1.48 -1.65 20.36
CA LEU A 180 1.68 -1.67 18.92
C LEU A 180 2.98 -0.97 18.52
N GLY A 181 3.30 0.17 19.15
CA GLY A 181 4.54 0.91 18.91
C GLY A 181 5.79 0.12 19.30
N VAL A 182 5.77 -0.55 20.45
CA VAL A 182 6.88 -1.42 20.89
C VAL A 182 7.06 -2.58 19.93
N LEU A 183 5.99 -3.25 19.52
CA LEU A 183 6.06 -4.35 18.54
C LEU A 183 6.58 -3.86 17.17
N ALA A 184 6.14 -2.69 16.72
CA ALA A 184 6.63 -2.08 15.49
C ALA A 184 8.13 -1.74 15.57
N ILE A 185 8.60 -1.19 16.70
CA ILE A 185 10.02 -0.91 16.93
C ILE A 185 10.83 -2.22 16.92
N ILE A 186 10.36 -3.27 17.58
CA ILE A 186 11.02 -4.58 17.59
C ILE A 186 11.14 -5.11 16.16
N LEU A 187 10.08 -5.05 15.35
CA LEU A 187 10.13 -5.46 13.95
C LEU A 187 11.15 -4.63 13.15
N ILE A 188 11.16 -3.31 13.31
CA ILE A 188 12.13 -2.45 12.62
C ILE A 188 13.57 -2.84 12.99
N ILE A 189 13.85 -3.11 14.26
CA ILE A 189 15.18 -3.52 14.73
C ILE A 189 15.57 -4.89 14.18
N VAL A 190 14.65 -5.86 14.20
CA VAL A 190 14.93 -7.24 13.75
C VAL A 190 15.20 -7.32 12.24
N PHE A 191 14.53 -6.49 11.45
CA PHE A 191 14.64 -6.47 10.00
C PHE A 191 15.52 -5.31 9.48
N ASP A 192 16.21 -4.59 10.37
CA ASP A 192 17.10 -3.46 10.05
C ASP A 192 16.46 -2.37 9.15
N GLY A 193 15.14 -2.21 9.25
CA GLY A 193 14.37 -1.29 8.41
C GLY A 193 14.27 -1.67 6.92
N MET A 194 14.68 -2.88 6.52
CA MET A 194 14.66 -3.33 5.13
C MET A 194 13.26 -3.69 4.66
N THR A 195 12.67 -2.85 3.81
CA THR A 195 11.28 -3.04 3.37
C THR A 195 11.08 -4.29 2.51
N GLU A 196 12.13 -4.78 1.83
CA GLU A 196 12.04 -5.99 1.00
C GLU A 196 11.63 -7.22 1.81
N ASP A 197 12.07 -7.32 3.06
CA ASP A 197 11.79 -8.45 3.93
C ASP A 197 10.49 -8.26 4.75
N LEU A 198 10.09 -7.01 5.01
CA LEU A 198 8.82 -6.72 5.69
C LEU A 198 7.60 -6.94 4.80
N ILE A 199 7.70 -6.70 3.48
CA ILE A 199 6.57 -6.82 2.56
C ILE A 199 5.95 -8.23 2.57
N PRO A 200 6.71 -9.33 2.48
CA PRO A 200 6.16 -10.68 2.59
C PRO A 200 5.47 -10.96 3.92
N LEU A 201 6.06 -10.52 5.04
CA LEU A 201 5.48 -10.68 6.37
C LEU A 201 4.13 -9.96 6.48
N TYR A 202 4.07 -8.73 5.97
CA TYR A 202 2.85 -7.95 5.89
C TYR A 202 1.79 -8.59 5.00
N ALA A 203 2.18 -9.07 3.81
CA ALA A 203 1.28 -9.71 2.87
C ALA A 203 0.61 -10.95 3.47
N VAL A 204 1.36 -11.81 4.18
CA VAL A 204 0.80 -12.95 4.90
C VAL A 204 -0.21 -12.50 5.95
N GLY A 205 0.11 -11.45 6.71
CA GLY A 205 -0.77 -10.89 7.74
C GLY A 205 -2.10 -10.37 7.20
N VAL A 206 -2.12 -9.85 5.97
CA VAL A 206 -3.33 -9.34 5.31
C VAL A 206 -4.11 -10.44 4.59
N PHE A 207 -3.43 -11.31 3.84
CA PHE A 207 -4.11 -12.32 3.03
C PHE A 207 -4.77 -13.42 3.85
N ILE A 208 -4.26 -13.79 5.03
CA ILE A 208 -4.91 -14.79 5.90
C ILE A 208 -6.33 -14.34 6.32
N PRO A 209 -6.53 -13.14 6.91
CA PRO A 209 -7.86 -12.61 7.20
C PRO A 209 -8.77 -12.54 5.97
N PHE A 210 -8.24 -12.10 4.83
CA PHE A 210 -9.01 -12.05 3.58
C PHE A 210 -9.51 -13.43 3.17
N THR A 211 -8.64 -14.44 3.15
CA THR A 211 -9.02 -15.81 2.78
C THR A 211 -10.08 -16.35 3.76
N LEU A 212 -9.91 -16.13 5.06
CA LEU A 212 -10.87 -16.55 6.08
C LEU A 212 -12.23 -15.84 5.92
N ALA A 213 -12.22 -14.53 5.64
CA ALA A 213 -13.44 -13.75 5.42
C ALA A 213 -14.19 -14.21 4.17
N GLN A 214 -13.48 -14.45 3.07
CA GLN A 214 -14.07 -14.95 1.82
C GLN A 214 -14.63 -16.36 2.00
N PHE A 215 -13.88 -17.26 2.65
CA PHE A 215 -14.35 -18.61 2.97
C PHE A 215 -15.60 -18.60 3.85
N GLY A 216 -15.62 -17.75 4.89
CA GLY A 216 -16.80 -17.56 5.74
C GLY A 216 -18.03 -17.04 4.98
N MET A 217 -17.84 -16.16 3.98
CA MET A 217 -18.92 -15.72 3.11
C MET A 217 -19.45 -16.87 2.25
N VAL A 218 -18.57 -17.69 1.66
CA VAL A 218 -18.99 -18.86 0.86
C VAL A 218 -19.81 -19.85 1.68
N ILE A 219 -19.48 -20.09 2.96
CA ILE A 219 -20.28 -20.96 3.83
C ILE A 219 -21.66 -20.36 4.15
N LYS A 220 -21.74 -19.03 4.25
CA LYS A 220 -22.98 -18.33 4.58
C LYS A 220 -23.95 -18.23 3.40
N TRP A 221 -23.41 -18.22 2.18
CA TRP A 221 -24.16 -18.16 0.92
C TRP A 221 -24.72 -19.53 0.51
#